data_AF-A0A9X2C252-F1
#
_entry.id   AF-A0A9X2C252-F1
#
_cell.length_a   1.000
_cell.length_b   1.000
_cell.length_c   1.000
_cell.angle_alpha   90.00
_cell.angle_beta   90.00
_cell.angle_gamma   90.00
#
_symmetry.space_group_name_H-M   'P 1'
#
loop_
_entity.id
_entity.type
_entity.pdbx_description
1 polymer ?
#
loop_
_entity_poly.entity_id
_entity_poly.type
_entity_poly.pdbx_seq_one_letter_code
_entity_poly.pdbx_strand_id
1 'polypeptide(L)'
;MIFSLDEKLEVHCQKDTTMFGAPRQFAHHVPAGIAPPGYSYWRAVELTLPAPWYIVGFKEQADDDWVYRDLLVAWTSDLLAVTPSNERTVTVSVQLMRPGREPAEAPWTPVRISKIWKATEGAKGGRSVAVFEDAAGQRFCDSMDRVEMDSLTGFQLAWEEEAASRSDAKKGAKI
;
A
#
# COMPACT_ATOMS: atom_id res chain seq x y z
N MET A 1 16.12 -1.41 -12.48
CA MET A 1 16.15 -2.87 -12.28
C MET A 1 14.98 -3.43 -13.07
N ILE A 2 15.25 -4.05 -14.23
CA ILE A 2 14.22 -4.64 -15.09
C ILE A 2 14.02 -6.06 -14.58
N PHE A 3 12.86 -6.36 -13.99
CA PHE A 3 12.55 -7.74 -13.64
C PHE A 3 12.08 -8.47 -14.89
N SER A 4 12.93 -9.38 -15.36
CA SER A 4 12.58 -10.43 -16.31
C SER A 4 11.71 -11.44 -15.55
N LEU A 5 10.42 -11.50 -15.91
CA LEU A 5 9.52 -12.57 -15.50
C LEU A 5 9.80 -13.79 -16.37
N ASP A 6 10.76 -14.60 -15.94
CA ASP A 6 10.91 -15.99 -16.40
C ASP A 6 10.84 -16.90 -15.17
N GLU A 7 9.69 -16.88 -14.50
CA GLU A 7 9.37 -17.83 -13.45
C GLU A 7 8.33 -18.79 -14.02
N LYS A 8 8.77 -20.01 -14.32
CA LYS A 8 7.90 -21.11 -14.76
C LYS A 8 6.76 -21.25 -13.76
N LEU A 9 5.53 -21.00 -14.21
CA LEU A 9 4.31 -21.41 -13.51
C LEU A 9 4.27 -22.93 -13.42
N GLU A 10 4.85 -23.50 -12.36
CA GLU A 10 4.70 -24.91 -12.05
C GLU A 10 3.29 -25.18 -11.52
N VAL A 11 2.44 -25.76 -12.38
CA VAL A 11 1.10 -26.21 -12.00
C VAL A 11 1.24 -27.47 -11.14
N HIS A 12 1.13 -27.31 -9.82
CA HIS A 12 1.05 -28.44 -8.90
C HIS A 12 -0.34 -29.08 -8.94
N CYS A 13 -0.45 -30.23 -9.61
CA CYS A 13 -1.66 -31.05 -9.64
C CYS A 13 -1.64 -32.01 -8.44
N GLN A 14 -2.53 -31.82 -7.47
CA GLN A 14 -2.65 -32.69 -6.29
C GLN A 14 -3.91 -33.57 -6.35
N LYS A 15 -3.80 -34.80 -5.84
CA LYS A 15 -4.92 -35.74 -5.71
C LYS A 15 -5.79 -35.29 -4.53
N ASP A 16 -7.09 -35.10 -4.79
CA ASP A 16 -8.14 -34.59 -3.89
C ASP A 16 -7.79 -34.62 -2.39
N THR A 17 -7.10 -33.57 -1.97
CA THR A 17 -6.87 -33.24 -0.57
C THR A 17 -7.33 -31.81 -0.42
N THR A 18 -8.26 -31.55 0.50
CA THR A 18 -8.80 -30.21 0.73
C THR A 18 -7.68 -29.29 1.24
N MET A 19 -7.01 -28.59 0.33
CA MET A 19 -6.19 -27.45 0.70
C MET A 19 -7.13 -26.26 1.00
N PHE A 20 -6.87 -25.51 2.07
CA PHE A 20 -7.38 -24.14 2.29
C PHE A 20 -8.78 -23.81 1.74
N GLY A 21 -9.86 -24.30 2.38
CA GLY A 21 -11.22 -23.69 2.35
C GLY A 21 -11.78 -23.12 1.03
N ALA A 22 -11.28 -23.53 -0.14
CA ALA A 22 -11.57 -22.86 -1.39
C ALA A 22 -12.97 -23.27 -1.86
N PRO A 23 -13.86 -22.31 -2.21
CA PRO A 23 -15.17 -22.64 -2.74
C PRO A 23 -15.06 -23.52 -3.99
N ARG A 24 -15.86 -24.59 -4.08
CA ARG A 24 -15.80 -25.59 -5.17
C ARG A 24 -15.91 -25.00 -6.58
N GLN A 25 -16.49 -23.81 -6.71
CA GLN A 25 -16.61 -23.09 -7.99
C GLN A 25 -15.27 -22.67 -8.61
N PHE A 26 -14.16 -22.72 -7.87
CA PHE A 26 -12.82 -22.43 -8.36
C PHE A 26 -11.99 -23.68 -8.70
N ALA A 27 -12.56 -24.87 -8.49
CA ALA A 27 -11.97 -26.13 -8.90
C ALA A 27 -12.32 -26.41 -10.37
N HIS A 28 -11.31 -26.60 -11.20
CA HIS A 28 -11.49 -26.93 -12.60
C HIS A 28 -10.90 -28.30 -12.90
N HIS A 29 -11.59 -29.05 -13.76
CA HIS A 29 -11.05 -30.30 -14.28
C HIS A 29 -9.81 -30.02 -15.14
N VAL A 30 -8.74 -30.77 -14.89
CA VAL A 30 -7.57 -30.73 -15.76
C VAL A 30 -7.98 -31.33 -17.13
N PRO A 31 -7.71 -30.64 -18.26
CA PRO A 31 -7.96 -31.20 -19.58
C PRO A 31 -7.28 -32.56 -19.78
N ALA A 32 -7.93 -33.43 -20.56
CA ALA A 32 -7.40 -34.75 -20.85
C ALA A 32 -6.00 -34.66 -21.49
N GLY A 33 -5.06 -35.48 -21.01
CA GLY A 33 -3.68 -35.54 -21.51
C GLY A 33 -2.67 -34.69 -20.72
N ILE A 34 -3.10 -33.85 -19.77
CA ILE A 34 -2.21 -33.06 -18.91
C ILE A 34 -1.93 -33.74 -17.57
N ALA A 35 -2.93 -34.38 -16.98
CA ALA A 35 -2.80 -35.16 -15.73
C ALA A 35 -3.66 -36.43 -15.77
N PRO A 36 -3.41 -37.42 -14.90
CA PRO A 36 -4.28 -38.60 -14.80
C PRO A 36 -5.73 -38.22 -14.45
N PRO A 37 -6.71 -39.10 -14.73
CA PRO A 37 -8.10 -38.87 -14.32
C PRO A 37 -8.23 -38.71 -12.81
N GLY A 38 -9.10 -37.78 -12.37
CA GLY A 38 -9.32 -37.48 -10.96
C GLY A 38 -8.42 -36.38 -10.37
N TYR A 39 -7.64 -35.71 -11.22
CA TYR A 39 -6.88 -34.52 -10.82
C TYR A 39 -7.67 -33.26 -11.15
N SER A 40 -7.74 -32.36 -10.17
CA SER A 40 -8.28 -31.02 -10.33
C SER A 40 -7.12 -30.03 -10.22
N TYR A 41 -7.20 -28.92 -10.96
CA TYR A 41 -6.36 -27.77 -10.68
C TYR A 41 -7.24 -26.66 -10.13
N TRP A 42 -6.68 -25.91 -9.19
CA TRP A 42 -7.31 -24.70 -8.70
C TRP A 42 -6.62 -23.55 -9.39
N ARG A 43 -7.40 -22.63 -9.98
CA ARG A 43 -6.80 -21.36 -10.38
C ARG A 43 -6.32 -20.71 -9.10
N ALA A 44 -5.04 -20.33 -9.06
CA ALA A 44 -4.58 -19.33 -8.12
C ALA A 44 -5.43 -18.09 -8.42
N VAL A 45 -6.51 -17.91 -7.66
CA VAL A 45 -7.21 -16.65 -7.64
C VAL A 45 -6.20 -15.76 -6.96
N GLU A 46 -5.61 -14.81 -7.69
CA GLU A 46 -5.10 -13.61 -7.03
C GLU A 46 -6.29 -13.10 -6.21
N LEU A 47 -6.27 -13.39 -4.92
CA LEU A 47 -7.08 -12.65 -3.99
C LEU A 47 -6.55 -11.24 -4.15
N THR A 48 -7.27 -10.42 -4.92
CA THR A 48 -7.12 -8.96 -4.86
C THR A 48 -7.55 -8.60 -3.46
N LEU A 49 -6.65 -8.81 -2.50
CA LEU A 49 -6.83 -8.34 -1.15
C LEU A 49 -7.01 -6.83 -1.32
N PRO A 50 -8.11 -6.25 -0.84
CA PRO A 50 -8.29 -4.82 -0.81
C PRO A 50 -7.27 -4.28 0.22
N ALA A 51 -6.00 -4.27 -0.18
CA ALA A 51 -4.89 -3.78 0.59
C ALA A 51 -4.72 -2.31 0.23
N PRO A 52 -4.58 -1.41 1.21
CA PRO A 52 -4.29 -0.02 0.92
C PRO A 52 -2.97 0.10 0.15
N TRP A 53 -2.89 1.15 -0.66
CA TRP A 53 -1.66 1.58 -1.32
C TRP A 53 -1.54 3.09 -1.21
N TYR A 54 -0.38 3.64 -1.55
CA TYR A 54 -0.04 5.03 -1.29
C TYR A 54 0.43 5.73 -2.57
N ILE A 55 0.09 7.01 -2.69
CA ILE A 55 0.68 7.92 -3.67
C ILE A 55 1.57 8.89 -2.89
N VAL A 56 2.85 8.92 -3.24
CA VAL A 56 3.84 9.79 -2.61
C VAL A 56 4.29 10.81 -3.64
N GLY A 57 3.94 12.07 -3.43
CA GLY A 57 4.45 13.17 -4.23
C GLY A 57 5.78 13.66 -3.66
N PHE A 58 6.76 13.85 -4.52
CA PHE A 58 8.05 14.43 -4.16
C PHE A 58 8.51 15.46 -5.19
N LYS A 59 9.27 16.43 -4.72
CA LYS A 59 10.07 17.31 -5.59
C LYS A 59 11.51 16.79 -5.56
N GLU A 60 12.08 16.62 -6.75
CA GLU A 60 13.46 16.18 -6.95
C GLU A 60 14.25 17.31 -7.61
N GLN A 61 15.44 17.61 -7.08
CA GLN A 61 16.32 18.59 -7.67
C GLN A 61 16.95 18.00 -8.95
N ALA A 62 16.68 18.64 -10.08
CA ALA A 62 17.28 18.32 -11.37
C ALA A 62 17.95 19.57 -11.92
N ASP A 63 19.29 19.53 -12.04
CA ASP A 63 20.12 20.68 -12.38
C ASP A 63 19.85 21.87 -11.44
N ASP A 64 19.27 22.95 -11.95
CA ASP A 64 18.93 24.19 -11.23
C ASP A 64 17.42 24.35 -10.95
N ASP A 65 16.61 23.32 -11.21
CA ASP A 65 15.15 23.36 -11.01
C ASP A 65 14.63 22.18 -10.17
N TRP A 66 13.37 22.27 -9.73
CA TRP A 66 12.67 21.22 -9.01
C TRP A 66 11.64 20.55 -9.91
N VAL A 67 11.77 19.24 -10.08
CA VAL A 67 10.83 18.42 -10.83
C VAL A 67 9.89 17.70 -9.87
N TYR A 68 8.59 17.82 -10.08
CA TYR A 68 7.58 17.08 -9.33
C TYR A 68 7.39 15.69 -9.92
N ARG A 69 7.32 14.69 -9.05
CA ARG A 69 7.08 13.29 -9.40
C ARG A 69 6.17 12.64 -8.37
N ASP A 70 5.42 11.64 -8.85
CA ASP A 70 4.60 10.78 -8.00
C ASP A 70 5.16 9.35 -8.02
N LEU A 71 5.21 8.72 -6.85
CA LEU A 71 5.55 7.31 -6.67
C LEU A 71 4.36 6.56 -6.11
N LEU A 72 4.05 5.42 -6.72
CA LEU A 72 3.08 4.45 -6.21
C LEU A 72 3.78 3.48 -5.28
N VAL A 73 3.27 3.33 -4.06
CA VAL A 73 3.86 2.49 -3.03
C VAL A 73 2.81 1.52 -2.50
N ALA A 74 3.09 0.23 -2.57
CA ALA A 74 2.15 -0.81 -2.13
C ALA A 74 2.20 -1.07 -0.62
N TRP A 75 3.39 -0.96 -0.01
CA TRP A 75 3.60 -1.40 1.37
C TRP A 75 4.00 -0.24 2.30
N THR A 76 3.51 -0.30 3.53
CA THR A 76 3.81 0.66 4.59
C THR A 76 5.31 0.72 4.92
N SER A 77 6.03 -0.39 4.84
CA SER A 77 7.49 -0.42 5.02
C SER A 77 8.22 0.41 3.98
N ASP A 78 7.80 0.31 2.72
CA ASP A 78 8.39 1.04 1.61
C ASP A 78 8.05 2.52 1.73
N LEU A 79 6.81 2.84 2.13
CA LEU A 79 6.40 4.23 2.41
C LEU A 79 7.33 4.87 3.44
N LEU A 80 7.59 4.17 4.55
CA LEU A 80 8.48 4.65 5.61
C LEU A 80 9.96 4.75 5.18
N ALA A 81 10.34 4.08 4.09
CA ALA A 81 11.67 4.14 3.52
C ALA A 81 11.82 5.28 2.49
N VAL A 82 10.75 5.65 1.79
CA VAL A 82 10.76 6.70 0.75
C VAL A 82 10.31 8.09 1.23
N THR A 83 9.64 8.16 2.38
CA THR A 83 9.21 9.42 3.03
C THR A 83 10.33 10.27 3.66
N PRO A 84 11.49 9.74 4.08
CA PRO A 84 12.59 10.58 4.55
C PRO A 84 13.08 11.52 3.43
N SER A 85 12.97 12.82 3.65
CA SER A 85 13.52 13.83 2.75
C SER A 85 15.04 13.88 2.85
N ASN A 86 15.71 14.06 1.72
CA ASN A 86 17.13 14.44 1.67
C ASN A 86 17.27 15.77 0.90
N GLU A 87 18.49 16.30 0.81
CA GLU A 87 18.75 17.61 0.17
C GLU A 87 18.29 17.69 -1.30
N ARG A 88 18.23 16.54 -2.00
CA ARG A 88 17.86 16.47 -3.42
C ARG A 88 16.43 15.98 -3.65
N THR A 89 15.78 15.40 -2.64
CA THR A 89 14.45 14.82 -2.77
C THR A 89 13.64 15.13 -1.53
N VAL A 90 12.56 15.90 -1.71
CA VAL A 90 11.69 16.31 -0.63
C VAL A 90 10.30 15.74 -0.89
N THR A 91 9.82 14.88 0.00
CA THR A 91 8.44 14.41 0.00
C THR A 91 7.49 15.56 0.33
N VAL A 92 6.62 15.91 -0.61
CA VAL A 92 5.69 17.04 -0.50
C VAL A 92 4.28 16.62 -0.15
N SER A 93 3.89 15.38 -0.49
CA SER A 93 2.54 14.89 -0.21
C SER A 93 2.52 13.38 -0.05
N VAL A 94 1.60 12.90 0.79
CA VAL A 94 1.27 11.48 0.91
C VAL A 94 -0.25 11.33 0.88
N GLN A 95 -0.72 10.43 0.04
CA GLN A 95 -2.12 10.02 -0.02
C GLN A 95 -2.23 8.52 0.18
N LEU A 96 -3.15 8.10 1.04
CA LEU A 96 -3.53 6.72 1.24
C LEU A 96 -4.77 6.41 0.41
N MET A 97 -4.70 5.38 -0.43
CA MET A 97 -5.82 4.87 -1.19
C MET A 97 -6.45 3.74 -0.39
N ARG A 98 -7.58 4.04 0.26
CA ARG A 98 -8.34 3.06 1.02
C ARG A 98 -9.33 2.34 0.11
N PRO A 99 -9.44 1.01 0.19
CA PRO A 99 -10.51 0.32 -0.51
C PRO A 99 -11.87 0.70 0.09
N GLY A 100 -12.90 0.78 -0.75
CA GLY A 100 -14.28 0.85 -0.31
C GLY A 100 -14.66 -0.40 0.48
N ARG A 101 -15.38 -0.22 1.59
CA ARG A 101 -15.81 -1.31 2.47
C ARG A 101 -17.23 -1.75 2.18
N GLU A 102 -18.05 -0.83 1.67
CA GLU A 102 -19.45 -1.06 1.35
C GLU A 102 -19.68 -1.06 -0.17
N PRO A 103 -20.65 -1.83 -0.70
CA PRO A 103 -20.96 -1.86 -2.12
C PRO A 103 -21.37 -0.51 -2.72
N ALA A 104 -21.86 0.41 -1.88
CA ALA A 104 -22.28 1.75 -2.29
C ALA A 104 -21.12 2.77 -2.27
N GLU A 105 -19.96 2.43 -1.71
CA GLU A 105 -18.79 3.29 -1.67
C GLU A 105 -18.02 3.22 -2.99
N ALA A 106 -17.23 4.26 -3.28
CA ALA A 106 -16.27 4.19 -4.37
C ALA A 106 -15.28 3.03 -4.11
N PRO A 107 -14.84 2.29 -5.15
CA PRO A 107 -13.90 1.18 -4.97
C PRO A 107 -12.62 1.58 -4.24
N TRP A 108 -12.19 2.83 -4.41
CA TRP A 108 -11.06 3.43 -3.70
C TRP A 108 -11.38 4.86 -3.28
N THR A 109 -11.06 5.19 -2.03
CA THR A 109 -11.20 6.53 -1.48
C THR A 109 -9.83 7.09 -1.12
N PRO A 110 -9.42 8.23 -1.69
CA PRO A 110 -8.18 8.89 -1.32
C PRO A 110 -8.31 9.55 0.05
N VAL A 111 -7.33 9.36 0.90
CA VAL A 111 -7.19 9.99 2.21
C VAL A 111 -5.86 10.74 2.23
N ARG A 112 -5.92 12.07 2.33
CA ARG A 112 -4.72 12.89 2.46
C ARG A 112 -4.11 12.69 3.83
N ILE A 113 -2.83 12.34 3.86
CA ILE A 113 -2.06 12.15 5.09
C ILE A 113 -1.31 13.45 5.40
N SER A 114 -1.46 13.94 6.63
CA SER A 114 -0.77 15.12 7.14
C SER A 114 0.48 14.74 7.93
N LYS A 115 0.48 13.60 8.64
CA LYS A 115 1.62 13.13 9.43
C LYS A 115 1.72 11.61 9.44
N ILE A 116 2.95 11.12 9.58
CA ILE A 116 3.29 9.71 9.70
C ILE A 116 4.24 9.55 10.90
N TRP A 117 3.91 8.65 11.81
CA TRP A 117 4.79 8.23 12.90
C TRP A 117 5.14 6.75 12.76
N LYS A 118 6.32 6.39 13.25
CA LYS A 118 6.69 5.02 13.59
C LYS A 118 6.37 4.83 15.06
N ALA A 119 5.58 3.82 15.38
CA ALA A 119 5.29 3.41 16.75
C ALA A 119 5.63 1.92 16.93
N THR A 120 5.65 1.45 18.16
CA THR A 120 5.95 0.06 18.51
C THR A 120 4.79 -0.56 19.27
N GLU A 121 4.36 -1.75 18.85
CA GLU A 121 3.31 -2.53 19.51
C GLU A 121 3.81 -3.09 20.85
N GLY A 122 3.14 -2.70 21.94
CA GLY A 122 3.48 -3.09 23.31
C GLY A 122 3.00 -4.49 23.70
N ALA A 123 3.81 -5.17 24.51
CA ALA A 123 3.57 -6.43 25.23
C ALA A 123 3.93 -7.78 24.59
N LYS A 124 4.09 -7.93 23.25
CA LYS A 124 4.37 -9.28 22.67
C LYS A 124 5.35 -9.37 21.49
N GLY A 125 6.23 -8.39 21.27
CA GLY A 125 7.32 -8.60 20.30
C GLY A 125 7.88 -7.39 19.56
N GLY A 126 7.53 -6.15 19.93
CA GLY A 126 8.25 -4.98 19.45
C GLY A 126 8.17 -4.75 17.94
N ARG A 127 7.02 -5.05 17.32
CA ARG A 127 6.79 -4.77 15.90
C ARG A 127 6.64 -3.26 15.68
N SER A 128 7.35 -2.72 14.70
CA SER A 128 7.16 -1.35 14.23
C SER A 128 5.87 -1.25 13.43
N VAL A 129 5.04 -0.24 13.73
CA VAL A 129 3.74 0.03 13.11
C VAL A 129 3.74 1.49 12.64
N ALA A 130 3.20 1.75 11.45
CA ALA A 130 2.99 3.12 11.01
C ALA A 130 1.66 3.65 11.52
N VAL A 131 1.70 4.84 12.08
CA VAL A 131 0.51 5.59 12.49
C VAL A 131 0.38 6.79 11.57
N PHE A 132 -0.81 7.01 11.05
CA PHE A 132 -1.14 8.08 10.13
C PHE A 132 -2.07 9.07 10.82
N GLU A 133 -1.94 10.35 10.48
CA GLU A 133 -2.93 11.39 10.77
C GLU A 133 -3.41 11.96 9.44
N ASP A 134 -4.72 12.09 9.27
CA ASP A 134 -5.29 12.72 8.08
C ASP A 134 -5.37 14.26 8.20
N ALA A 135 -5.88 14.91 7.16
CA ALA A 135 -6.09 16.35 7.14
C ALA A 135 -7.11 16.86 8.18
N ALA A 136 -7.94 15.99 8.75
CA ALA A 136 -8.88 16.33 9.83
C ALA A 136 -8.26 16.14 11.24
N GLY A 137 -7.01 15.65 11.31
CA GLY A 137 -6.34 15.35 12.58
C GLY A 137 -6.71 13.99 13.16
N GLN A 138 -7.41 13.13 12.41
CA GLN A 138 -7.78 11.80 12.87
C GLN A 138 -6.59 10.84 12.72
N ARG A 139 -6.24 10.16 13.81
CA ARG A 139 -5.18 9.15 13.83
C ARG A 139 -5.70 7.75 13.58
N PHE A 140 -4.97 6.97 12.80
CA PHE A 140 -5.29 5.57 12.49
C PHE A 140 -4.04 4.78 12.10
N CYS A 141 -4.09 3.46 12.26
CA CYS A 141 -3.08 2.55 11.70
C CYS A 141 -3.56 2.02 10.35
N ASP A 142 -2.65 1.41 9.58
CA ASP A 142 -3.06 0.62 8.41
C ASP A 142 -4.04 -0.47 8.85
N SER A 143 -5.14 -0.65 8.11
CA SER A 143 -6.12 -1.71 8.38
C SER A 143 -5.52 -3.12 8.40
N MET A 144 -4.39 -3.32 7.72
CA MET A 144 -3.70 -4.60 7.70
C MET A 144 -2.94 -4.89 8.99
N ASP A 145 -2.57 -3.86 9.76
CA ASP A 145 -1.78 -4.03 10.97
C ASP A 145 -2.58 -4.60 12.14
N ARG A 146 -3.91 -4.43 12.15
CA ARG A 146 -4.84 -4.94 13.20
C ARG A 146 -4.36 -4.66 14.63
N VAL A 147 -3.80 -3.47 14.87
CA VAL A 147 -3.32 -3.04 16.18
C VAL A 147 -4.26 -2.00 16.79
N GLU A 148 -4.46 -2.10 18.11
CA GLU A 148 -5.17 -1.08 18.88
C GLU A 148 -4.26 0.10 19.17
N MET A 149 -4.72 1.33 18.89
CA MET A 149 -3.91 2.55 19.06
C MET A 149 -3.36 2.71 20.48
N ASP A 150 -4.14 2.32 21.50
CA ASP A 150 -3.78 2.45 22.92
C ASP A 150 -2.66 1.48 23.36
N SER A 151 -2.40 0.44 22.56
CA SER A 151 -1.30 -0.52 22.80
C SER A 151 0.04 -0.05 22.23
N LEU A 152 0.04 1.04 21.46
CA LEU A 152 1.22 1.57 20.80
C LEU A 152 2.03 2.46 21.73
N THR A 153 3.35 2.35 21.64
CA THR A 153 4.31 3.14 22.41
C THR A 153 5.46 3.61 21.51
N GLY A 154 6.30 4.51 21.99
CA GLY A 154 7.53 4.90 21.26
C GLY A 154 7.28 5.64 19.95
N PHE A 155 6.29 6.54 19.91
CA PHE A 155 5.96 7.33 18.73
C PHE A 155 7.12 8.23 18.30
N GLN A 156 7.65 7.99 17.11
CA GLN A 156 8.68 8.80 16.46
C GLN A 156 8.11 9.37 15.16
N LEU A 157 8.13 10.70 15.00
CA LEU A 157 7.70 11.34 13.76
C LEU A 157 8.62 10.91 12.61
N ALA A 158 8.02 10.37 11.55
CA ALA A 158 8.72 9.93 10.35
C ALA A 158 8.57 10.95 9.22
N TRP A 159 7.39 11.58 9.11
CA TRP A 159 7.12 12.62 8.12
C TRP A 159 5.95 13.50 8.58
N GLU A 160 5.99 14.76 8.21
CA GLU A 160 4.91 15.72 8.37
C GLU A 160 4.80 16.53 7.08
N GLU A 161 3.58 16.72 6.61
CA GLU A 161 3.29 17.60 5.50
C GLU A 161 3.68 19.01 5.91
N GLU A 162 4.71 19.55 5.28
CA GLU A 162 5.10 20.94 5.49
C GLU A 162 3.91 21.82 5.07
N ALA A 163 3.43 22.65 6.00
CA ALA A 163 2.33 23.55 5.71
C ALA A 163 2.75 24.46 4.56
N ALA A 164 2.30 24.14 3.34
CA ALA A 164 2.52 24.99 2.20
C ALA A 164 2.03 26.38 2.58
N SER A 165 2.96 27.33 2.72
CA SER A 165 2.64 28.75 2.75
C SER A 165 1.76 29.00 1.53
N ARG A 166 0.45 29.17 1.76
CA ARG A 166 -0.54 29.50 0.75
C ARG A 166 -0.23 30.90 0.23
N SER A 167 0.79 31.06 -0.59
CA SER A 167 1.18 32.36 -1.09
C SER A 167 1.93 32.28 -2.41
N ASP A 168 1.53 31.44 -3.38
CA ASP A 168 2.05 31.56 -4.76
C ASP A 168 1.10 31.00 -5.82
N ALA A 169 -0.20 31.28 -5.69
CA ALA A 169 -1.18 30.98 -6.74
C ALA A 169 -2.18 32.12 -6.96
N LYS A 170 -1.67 33.36 -7.13
CA LYS A 170 -2.42 34.47 -7.74
C LYS A 170 -1.46 35.41 -8.50
N LYS A 171 -0.83 34.92 -9.57
CA LYS A 171 -0.29 35.79 -10.63
C LYS A 171 -0.15 34.97 -11.91
N GLY A 172 -1.14 35.07 -12.79
CA GLY A 172 -1.06 34.41 -14.09
C GLY A 172 -2.39 34.11 -14.76
N ALA A 173 -3.35 35.04 -14.73
CA ALA A 173 -4.48 35.01 -15.64
C ALA A 173 -5.02 36.43 -15.84
N LYS A 174 -4.42 37.15 -16.79
CA LYS A 174 -5.11 38.18 -17.57
C LYS A 174 -5.10 37.67 -19.01
N ILE A 175 -6.29 37.36 -19.52
CA ILE A 175 -6.60 37.39 -20.95
C ILE A 175 -7.40 38.67 -21.13
#